data_AF-A0A976LQ32-F1
#
_entry.id   AF-A0A976LQ32-F1
#
_cell.length_a   1.000
_cell.length_b   1.000
_cell.length_c   1.000
_cell.angle_alpha   90.00
_cell.angle_beta   90.00
_cell.angle_gamma   90.00
#
_symmetry.space_group_name_H-M   'P 1'
#
loop_
_entity.id
_entity.type
_entity.pdbx_description
1 polymer ?
#
loop_
_entity_poly.entity_id
_entity_poly.type
_entity_poly.pdbx_seq_one_letter_code
_entity_poly.pdbx_strand_id
1 'polypeptide(L)'
;MDIHVGEIYGKQNTGKFVMYNVLKVSKSVITLQNIDNPLSLFETTSEKLNASGYIRISQTPYIDLDPSTSKRRKAAKKPTRCPLTFDFLEERADSERPSPIMPDLFTAHS
;
A
#
# COMPACT_ATOMS: atom_id res chain seq x y z
N MET A 1 20.71 -15.61 -0.39
CA MET A 1 19.66 -14.68 0.05
C MET A 1 18.78 -14.46 -1.17
N ASP A 2 17.63 -15.13 -1.21
CA ASP A 2 16.75 -15.08 -2.37
C ASP A 2 15.87 -13.83 -2.29
N ILE A 3 15.91 -13.04 -3.36
CA ILE A 3 15.13 -11.80 -3.50
C ILE A 3 13.88 -12.14 -4.29
N HIS A 4 12.73 -11.70 -3.79
CA HIS A 4 11.44 -12.01 -4.39
C HIS A 4 10.80 -10.76 -4.99
N VAL A 5 9.97 -10.95 -6.02
CA VAL A 5 9.17 -9.85 -6.58
C VAL A 5 8.16 -9.38 -5.55
N GLY A 6 7.98 -8.06 -5.42
CA GLY A 6 7.11 -7.44 -4.42
C GLY A 6 7.77 -7.11 -3.09
N GLU A 7 9.04 -7.49 -2.88
CA GLU A 7 9.82 -7.05 -1.72
C GLU A 7 10.18 -5.55 -1.81
N ILE A 8 10.33 -4.91 -0.65
CA ILE A 8 10.74 -3.50 -0.55
C ILE A 8 12.13 -3.41 0.06
N TYR A 9 13.02 -2.71 -0.65
CA TYR A 9 14.38 -2.42 -0.20
C TYR A 9 14.56 -0.94 0.04
N GLY A 10 15.17 -0.60 1.16
CA GLY A 10 15.45 0.77 1.57
C GLY A 10 16.94 1.04 1.67
N LYS A 11 17.35 2.26 1.35
CA LYS A 11 18.70 2.76 1.61
C LYS A 11 18.63 4.14 2.25
N GLN A 12 19.34 4.29 3.36
CA GLN A 12 19.55 5.58 3.99
C GLN A 12 20.72 6.29 3.29
N ASN A 13 20.42 7.33 2.53
CA ASN A 13 21.41 8.28 2.04
C ASN A 13 21.53 9.46 3.01
N THR A 14 22.58 10.27 2.87
CA THR A 14 22.83 11.47 3.68
C THR A 14 21.62 12.42 3.64
N GLY A 15 20.74 12.30 4.64
CA GLY A 15 19.54 13.12 4.82
C GLY A 15 18.26 12.63 4.14
N LYS A 16 18.25 11.50 3.41
CA LYS A 16 17.03 10.96 2.78
C LYS A 16 16.99 9.44 2.81
N PHE A 17 15.83 8.88 3.18
CA PHE A 17 15.57 7.46 3.09
C PHE A 17 14.86 7.17 1.78
N VAL A 18 15.51 6.41 0.89
CA VAL A 18 14.95 6.06 -0.42
C VAL A 18 14.52 4.61 -0.39
N MET A 19 13.31 4.34 -0.88
CA MET A 19 12.75 3.00 -0.95
C MET A 19 12.50 2.58 -2.39
N TYR A 20 12.65 1.28 -2.63
CA TYR A 20 12.52 0.67 -3.94
C TYR A 20 11.73 -0.63 -3.84
N ASN A 21 10.78 -0.80 -4.75
CA ASN A 21 10.03 -2.04 -4.95
C ASN A 21 10.75 -2.94 -5.94
N VAL A 22 10.84 -4.23 -5.63
CA VAL A 22 11.30 -5.25 -6.58
C VAL A 22 10.18 -5.56 -7.56
N LEU A 23 10.37 -5.16 -8.81
CA LEU A 23 9.37 -5.33 -9.87
C LEU A 23 9.56 -6.62 -10.67
N LYS A 24 10.82 -7.06 -10.82
CA LYS A 24 11.16 -8.29 -11.53
C LYS A 24 12.46 -8.86 -11.01
N VAL A 25 12.51 -10.18 -10.85
CA VAL A 25 13.72 -10.93 -10.53
C VAL A 25 13.99 -11.89 -11.68
N SER A 26 15.17 -11.76 -12.28
CA SER A 26 15.72 -12.68 -13.27
C SER A 26 16.94 -13.39 -12.65
N LYS A 27 17.49 -14.42 -13.31
CA LYS A 27 18.56 -15.28 -12.75
C LYS A 27 19.73 -14.52 -12.09
N SER A 28 20.13 -13.38 -12.63
CA SER A 28 21.24 -12.55 -12.11
C SER A 28 20.89 -11.07 -11.96
N VAL A 29 19.72 -10.64 -12.42
CA VAL A 29 19.35 -9.22 -12.52
C VAL A 29 18.01 -8.99 -11.84
N ILE A 30 17.95 -7.94 -11.05
CA ILE A 30 16.79 -7.51 -10.27
C ILE A 30 16.46 -6.10 -10.73
N THR A 31 15.19 -5.89 -11.08
CA THR A 31 14.67 -4.57 -11.45
C THR A 31 14.01 -3.95 -10.24
N LEU A 32 14.53 -2.80 -9.82
CA LEU A 32 14.02 -1.99 -8.72
C LEU A 32 13.34 -0.74 -9.26
N GLN A 33 12.20 -0.38 -8.67
CA GLN A 33 11.46 0.85 -8.99
C GLN A 33 11.39 1.73 -7.74
N ASN A 34 11.72 3.01 -7.87
CA ASN A 34 11.58 3.97 -6.77
C ASN A 34 10.10 4.16 -6.39
N ILE A 35 9.79 4.17 -5.10
CA ILE A 35 8.41 4.36 -4.61
C ILE A 35 7.92 5.80 -4.81
N ASP A 36 8.80 6.79 -4.66
CA ASP A 36 8.48 8.22 -4.84
C ASP A 36 8.40 8.61 -6.32
N ASN A 37 9.17 7.93 -7.17
CA ASN A 37 9.19 8.19 -8.61
C ASN A 37 9.03 6.90 -9.42
N PRO A 38 7.81 6.57 -9.88
CA PRO A 38 7.54 5.33 -10.61
C PRO A 38 8.22 5.24 -11.98
N LEU A 39 8.74 6.36 -12.52
CA LEU A 39 9.53 6.36 -13.76
C LEU A 39 11.00 6.01 -13.53
N SER A 40 11.46 6.05 -12.28
CA SER A 40 12.84 5.71 -11.92
C SER A 40 12.94 4.20 -11.67
N LEU A 41 13.32 3.48 -12.73
CA LEU A 41 13.66 2.06 -12.68
C LEU A 41 15.15 1.89 -12.87
N PHE A 42 15.74 0.95 -12.13
CA PHE A 42 17.12 0.56 -12.36
C PHE A 42 17.31 -0.93 -12.15
N GLU A 43 18.32 -1.48 -12.83
CA GLU A 43 18.67 -2.89 -12.75
C GLU A 43 19.94 -3.07 -11.91
N THR A 44 19.93 -4.05 -11.03
CA THR A 44 21.06 -4.39 -10.16
C THR A 44 21.17 -5.89 -9.96
N THR A 45 22.28 -6.36 -9.39
CA THR A 45 22.45 -7.75 -8.98
C THR A 45 22.20 -7.88 -7.48
N SER A 46 21.89 -9.09 -7.01
CA SER A 46 21.71 -9.36 -5.57
C SER A 46 22.95 -9.02 -4.75
N GLU A 47 24.13 -9.31 -5.29
CA GLU A 47 25.43 -8.98 -4.68
C GLU A 47 25.63 -7.47 -4.55
N LYS A 48 25.38 -6.71 -5.63
CA LYS A 48 25.52 -5.24 -5.62
C LYS A 48 24.52 -4.58 -4.69
N LEU A 49 23.31 -5.13 -4.61
CA LEU A 49 22.27 -4.63 -3.73
C LEU A 49 22.70 -4.75 -2.26
N ASN A 50 23.20 -5.92 -1.86
CA ASN A 50 23.72 -6.13 -0.50
C ASN A 50 24.99 -5.30 -0.23
N ALA A 51 25.94 -5.27 -1.18
CA ALA A 51 27.18 -4.51 -1.04
C ALA A 51 26.94 -2.99 -0.95
N SER A 52 25.88 -2.48 -1.59
CA SER A 52 25.54 -1.06 -1.59
C SER A 52 24.79 -0.60 -0.33
N GLY A 53 24.56 -1.50 0.64
CA GLY A 53 23.90 -1.20 1.91
C GLY A 53 22.38 -1.06 1.80
N TYR A 54 21.75 -1.70 0.80
CA TYR A 54 20.29 -1.81 0.77
C TYR A 54 19.84 -2.83 1.81
N ILE A 55 18.79 -2.49 2.55
CA ILE A 55 18.23 -3.31 3.61
C ILE A 55 16.80 -3.68 3.20
N ARG A 56 16.41 -4.94 3.40
CA ARG A 56 15.05 -5.39 3.17
C ARG A 56 14.14 -4.81 4.26
N ILE A 57 13.16 -3.98 3.87
CA ILE A 57 12.25 -3.28 4.78
C ILE A 57 10.94 -4.05 4.95
N SER A 58 10.41 -4.63 3.87
CA SER A 58 9.24 -5.50 3.96
C SER A 58 9.40 -6.72 3.06
N GLN A 59 8.89 -7.82 3.57
CA GLN A 59 8.66 -9.05 2.83
C GLN A 59 7.14 -9.17 2.69
N THR A 60 6.55 -8.57 1.66
CA THR A 60 5.10 -8.62 1.48
C THR A 60 4.73 -9.27 0.15
N PRO A 61 4.40 -10.56 0.15
CA PRO A 61 3.67 -11.19 -0.94
C PRO A 61 2.17 -10.94 -0.70
N TYR A 62 1.65 -9.79 -1.12
CA TYR A 62 0.20 -9.53 -1.17
C TYR A 62 -0.26 -8.99 -2.53
N ILE A 63 0.63 -9.01 -3.52
CA ILE A 63 0.30 -8.69 -4.90
C ILE A 63 0.39 -10.00 -5.67
N ASP A 64 -0.75 -10.55 -6.06
CA ASP A 64 -0.81 -11.60 -7.07
C ASP A 64 -0.19 -11.01 -8.35
N LEU A 65 1.02 -11.45 -8.66
CA LEU A 65 1.77 -11.05 -9.84
C LEU A 65 1.50 -11.98 -11.03
N ASP A 66 0.69 -13.01 -10.85
CA ASP A 66 0.22 -13.86 -11.95
C ASP A 66 -0.78 -13.09 -12.81
N PRO A 67 -0.44 -12.75 -14.06
CA PRO A 67 -1.37 -12.11 -14.98
C PRO A 67 -2.32 -13.18 -15.55
N SER A 68 -3.17 -13.78 -14.71
CA SER A 68 -4.15 -14.80 -15.13
C SER A 68 -5.24 -14.23 -16.06
N THR A 69 -5.37 -12.90 -16.18
CA THR A 69 -6.39 -12.30 -17.04
C THR A 69 -5.85 -11.20 -17.94
N SER A 70 -5.93 -11.40 -19.25
CA SER A 70 -5.74 -10.40 -20.31
C SER A 70 -6.83 -9.32 -20.37
N LYS A 71 -7.59 -9.09 -19.28
CA LYS A 71 -8.78 -8.24 -19.32
C LYS A 71 -8.57 -6.93 -18.57
N ARG A 72 -8.49 -5.86 -19.37
CA ARG A 72 -8.88 -4.46 -19.10
C ARG A 72 -9.50 -4.27 -17.71
N ARG A 73 -8.85 -3.49 -16.83
CA ARG A 73 -9.33 -3.11 -15.49
C ARG A 73 -10.80 -2.67 -15.59
N LYS A 74 -11.73 -3.53 -15.19
CA LYS A 74 -13.06 -3.09 -14.78
C LYS A 74 -12.88 -2.48 -13.40
N ALA A 75 -13.50 -1.33 -13.17
CA ALA A 75 -13.56 -0.69 -11.86
C ALA A 75 -13.86 -1.75 -10.79
N ALA A 76 -13.10 -1.70 -9.70
CA ALA A 76 -13.20 -2.64 -8.60
C ALA A 76 -14.68 -2.84 -8.23
N LYS A 77 -15.12 -4.11 -8.18
CA LYS A 77 -16.39 -4.45 -7.52
C LYS A 77 -16.35 -3.82 -6.13
N LYS A 78 -17.42 -3.11 -5.78
CA LYS A 78 -17.57 -2.47 -4.47
C LYS A 78 -17.10 -3.44 -3.38
N PRO A 79 -16.32 -2.99 -2.39
CA PRO A 79 -15.89 -3.85 -1.29
C PRO A 79 -17.14 -4.52 -0.70
N THR A 80 -17.17 -5.85 -0.71
CA THR A 80 -18.20 -6.63 -0.03
C THR A 80 -18.07 -6.36 1.46
N ARG A 81 -19.09 -5.74 2.06
CA ARG A 81 -19.12 -5.38 3.49
C ARG A 81 -18.87 -6.62 4.34
N CYS A 82 -18.06 -6.45 5.38
CA CYS A 82 -17.80 -7.48 6.37
C CYS A 82 -19.11 -7.78 7.12
N PRO A 83 -19.54 -9.05 7.26
CA PRO A 83 -20.81 -9.39 7.92
C PRO A 83 -20.82 -9.10 9.43
N LEU A 84 -19.68 -8.71 10.02
CA LEU A 84 -19.56 -8.38 11.44
C LEU A 84 -19.58 -6.87 11.76
N THR A 85 -19.61 -6.00 10.76
CA THR A 85 -19.74 -4.56 10.99
C THR A 85 -21.22 -4.19 11.04
N PHE A 86 -21.74 -3.94 12.25
CA PHE A 86 -23.05 -3.32 12.44
C PHE A 86 -23.02 -1.92 11.83
N ASP A 87 -23.77 -1.73 10.75
CA ASP A 87 -23.77 -0.48 9.99
C ASP A 87 -24.88 0.44 10.51
N PHE A 88 -24.54 1.27 11.50
CA PHE A 88 -25.47 2.25 12.09
C PHE A 88 -25.92 3.37 11.12
N LEU A 89 -25.35 3.43 9.91
CA LEU A 89 -25.63 4.46 8.91
C LEU A 89 -26.57 3.96 7.80
N GLU A 90 -26.91 2.68 7.74
CA GLU A 90 -27.68 2.12 6.62
C GLU A 90 -29.15 2.58 6.60
N GLU A 91 -29.72 2.93 7.75
CA GLU A 91 -31.11 3.45 7.84
C GLU A 91 -31.22 4.97 7.67
N ARG A 92 -30.11 5.70 7.57
CA ARG A 92 -30.15 7.16 7.46
C ARG A 92 -30.27 7.58 6.01
N ALA A 93 -31.41 8.17 5.64
CA ALA A 93 -31.53 8.87 4.38
C ALA A 93 -30.49 10.00 4.32
N ASP A 94 -29.82 10.18 3.18
CA ASP A 94 -28.77 11.21 2.94
C ASP A 94 -29.21 12.65 3.30
N SER A 95 -30.51 12.88 3.51
CA SER A 95 -31.10 14.18 3.85
C SER A 95 -31.24 14.43 5.35
N GLU A 96 -31.00 13.44 6.21
CA GLU A 96 -31.12 13.61 7.66
C GLU A 96 -29.83 14.19 8.24
N ARG A 97 -29.93 15.41 8.79
CA ARG A 97 -28.84 15.97 9.61
C ARG A 97 -28.69 15.10 10.86
N PRO A 98 -27.46 14.74 11.26
CA PRO A 98 -27.24 13.99 12.49
C PRO A 98 -27.86 14.75 13.66
N SER A 99 -28.66 14.04 14.47
CA SER A 99 -29.14 14.57 15.73
C SER A 99 -27.93 14.93 16.61
N PRO A 100 -27.95 16.09 17.29
CA PRO A 100 -26.89 16.47 18.21
C PRO A 100 -26.66 15.35 19.23
N ILE A 101 -25.43 14.86 19.33
CA ILE A 101 -25.04 13.79 20.27
C ILE A 101 -25.16 14.27 21.72
N MET A 102 -25.14 15.58 21.95
CA MET A 102 -25.26 16.17 23.28
C MET A 102 -26.54 17.01 23.38
N PRO A 103 -27.40 16.80 24.38
CA PRO A 103 -28.34 17.83 24.78
C PRO A 103 -27.54 19.07 25.20
N ASP A 104 -28.05 20.22 24.81
CA ASP A 104 -27.48 21.56 24.96
C ASP A 104 -26.67 21.74 26.27
N LEU A 105 -25.35 21.91 26.12
CA LEU A 105 -24.41 22.04 27.24
C LEU A 105 -24.60 23.33 28.05
N PHE A 106 -25.50 24.24 27.63
CA PHE A 106 -25.73 25.52 28.28
C PHE A 106 -27.09 25.67 28.96
N THR A 107 -27.90 24.62 29.06
CA THR A 107 -29.18 24.69 29.80
C THR A 107 -29.04 24.54 31.33
N ALA A 108 -27.81 24.44 31.85
CA ALA A 108 -27.54 24.20 33.28
C ALA A 108 -27.01 25.44 34.04
N HIS A 109 -27.47 26.64 33.69
CA HIS A 109 -27.33 27.81 34.57
C HIS A 109 -28.64 28.61 34.61
N SER A 110 -29.54 28.18 35.49
CA SER A 110 -30.48 29.07 36.18
C SER A 110 -30.33 28.91 37.69
#